data_AF-W6ZKS7-F1
#
_entry.id   AF-W6ZKS7-F1
#
_cell.length_a   1.000
_cell.length_b   1.000
_cell.length_c   1.000
_cell.angle_alpha   90.00
_cell.angle_beta   90.00
_cell.angle_gamma   90.00
#
_symmetry.space_group_name_H-M   'P 1'
#
loop_
_entity.id
_entity.type
_entity.pdbx_description
1 polymer ?
#
loop_
_entity_poly.entity_id
_entity_poly.type
_entity_poly.pdbx_seq_one_letter_code
_entity_poly.pdbx_strand_id
1 'polypeptide(L)'
;MMIFGLNVADRRAMDAFQGGMYDLSRVTVEIELQDGTKEFHEALAYIWDGPSTDLVPVEDMSWSPLDMLRDKWLSGILKMVEHEEEAL
;
A
#
# COMPACT_ATOMS: atom_id res chain seq x y z
N MET A 1 -1.77 5.13 0.47
CA MET A 1 -0.41 4.74 0.04
C MET A 1 -0.51 4.10 -1.33
N MET A 2 0.32 4.49 -2.29
CA MET A 2 0.36 3.90 -3.63
C MET A 2 1.76 3.34 -3.85
N ILE A 3 1.87 2.04 -4.14
CA ILE A 3 3.15 1.35 -4.36
C ILE A 3 3.17 0.88 -5.81
N PHE A 4 4.23 1.23 -6.53
CA PHE A 4 4.42 0.87 -7.94
C PHE A 4 5.50 -0.20 -8.09
N GLY A 5 5.43 -0.97 -9.19
CA GLY A 5 6.51 -1.88 -9.59
C GLY A 5 6.64 -3.16 -8.75
N LEU A 6 5.62 -3.52 -7.96
CA LEU A 6 5.60 -4.78 -7.22
C LEU A 6 5.61 -5.97 -8.19
N ASN A 7 6.52 -6.91 -7.96
CA ASN A 7 6.48 -8.18 -8.66
C ASN A 7 5.36 -9.08 -8.08
N VAL A 8 5.16 -10.26 -8.66
CA VAL A 8 4.07 -11.17 -8.24
C VAL A 8 4.27 -11.68 -6.80
N ALA A 9 5.51 -11.90 -6.37
CA ALA A 9 5.84 -12.34 -5.01
C ALA A 9 5.57 -11.22 -3.99
N ASP A 10 6.06 -10.00 -4.26
CA ASP A 10 5.83 -8.85 -3.38
C ASP A 10 4.34 -8.56 -3.21
N ARG A 11 3.56 -8.67 -4.30
CA ARG A 11 2.10 -8.50 -4.25
C ARG A 11 1.44 -9.53 -3.34
N ARG A 12 1.89 -10.78 -3.38
CA ARG A 12 1.34 -11.85 -2.52
C ARG A 12 1.73 -11.65 -1.06
N ALA A 13 2.96 -11.21 -0.78
CA ALA A 13 3.38 -10.89 0.57
C ALA A 13 2.56 -9.73 1.15
N MET A 14 2.30 -8.69 0.35
CA MET A 14 1.41 -7.60 0.74
C MET A 14 -0.03 -8.07 1.00
N ASP A 15 -0.55 -8.97 0.17
CA ASP A 15 -1.89 -9.55 0.32
C ASP A 15 -1.98 -10.44 1.57
N ALA A 16 -0.93 -11.18 1.90
CA ALA A 16 -0.87 -11.95 3.14
C ALA A 16 -0.79 -11.07 4.40
N PHE A 17 -0.11 -9.93 4.31
CA PHE A 17 0.01 -8.97 5.42
C PHE A 17 -1.26 -8.15 5.64
N GLN A 18 -1.90 -7.70 4.56
CA GLN A 18 -3.12 -6.86 4.61
C GLN A 18 -4.42 -7.69 4.62
N GLY A 19 -4.33 -8.96 4.25
CA GLY A 19 -5.48 -9.84 4.04
C GLY A 19 -6.31 -10.06 5.31
N GLY A 20 -7.63 -9.96 5.16
CA GLY A 20 -8.61 -10.20 6.21
C GLY A 20 -9.14 -8.95 6.93
N MET A 21 -8.52 -7.79 6.73
CA MET A 21 -9.01 -6.48 7.22
C MET A 21 -9.43 -5.52 6.10
N TYR A 22 -9.14 -5.86 4.84
CA TYR A 22 -9.40 -5.00 3.69
C TYR A 22 -9.81 -5.83 2.47
N ASP A 23 -10.71 -5.29 1.68
CA ASP A 23 -11.09 -5.80 0.36
C ASP A 23 -10.13 -5.30 -0.71
N LEU A 24 -9.62 -6.21 -1.54
CA LEU A 24 -8.78 -5.86 -2.68
C LEU A 24 -9.65 -5.53 -3.91
N SER A 25 -9.66 -4.26 -4.31
CA SER A 25 -10.46 -3.77 -5.43
C SER A 25 -9.60 -3.20 -6.56
N ARG A 26 -10.04 -3.41 -7.81
CA ARG A 26 -9.47 -2.70 -8.97
C ARG A 26 -10.01 -1.28 -9.00
N VAL A 27 -9.10 -0.31 -9.11
CA VAL A 27 -9.41 1.11 -9.18
C VAL A 27 -8.66 1.76 -10.34
N THR A 28 -9.21 2.86 -10.85
CA THR A 28 -8.48 3.76 -11.75
C THR A 28 -7.89 4.89 -10.93
N VAL A 29 -6.59 5.11 -11.05
CA VAL A 29 -5.88 6.19 -10.36
C VAL A 29 -5.45 7.24 -11.38
N GLU A 30 -5.63 8.52 -11.03
CA GLU A 30 -5.02 9.64 -11.73
C GLU A 30 -3.66 9.92 -11.09
N ILE A 31 -2.62 10.00 -11.92
CA ILE A 31 -1.26 10.32 -11.52
C ILE A 31 -0.86 11.61 -12.23
N GLU A 32 -0.49 12.62 -11.47
CA GLU A 32 0.12 13.84 -12.01
C GLU A 32 1.64 13.69 -11.99
N LEU A 33 2.25 13.72 -13.18
CA LEU A 33 3.70 13.68 -13.37
C LEU A 33 4.33 15.03 -13.01
N GLN A 34 5.66 15.05 -12.84
CA GLN A 34 6.38 16.28 -12.48
C GLN A 34 6.24 17.42 -13.50
N ASP A 35 5.97 17.08 -14.77
CA ASP A 35 5.73 18.06 -15.83
C ASP A 35 4.28 18.56 -15.90
N GLY A 36 3.41 18.12 -14.96
CA GLY A 36 2.00 18.48 -14.89
C GLY A 36 1.09 17.62 -15.77
N THR A 37 1.64 16.64 -16.50
CA THR A 37 0.84 15.68 -17.28
C THR A 37 0.05 14.78 -16.34
N LYS A 38 -1.22 14.56 -16.67
CA LYS A 38 -2.10 13.63 -15.95
C LYS A 38 -2.23 12.34 -16.72
N GLU A 39 -1.94 11.23 -16.06
CA GLU A 39 -2.10 9.87 -16.60
C GLU A 39 -3.10 9.06 -15.77
N PHE A 40 -3.85 8.18 -16.43
CA PHE A 40 -4.80 7.28 -15.79
C PHE A 40 -4.30 5.85 -15.89
N HIS A 41 -4.16 5.18 -14.75
CA HIS A 41 -3.65 3.83 -14.67
C HIS A 41 -4.59 2.94 -13.87
N GLU A 42 -4.64 1.65 -14.23
CA GLU A 42 -5.31 0.65 -13.40
C GLU A 42 -4.39 0.25 -12.25
N ALA A 43 -4.95 0.22 -11.03
CA ALA A 43 -4.26 -0.18 -9.83
C ALA A 43 -5.14 -1.11 -8.98
N LEU A 44 -4.52 -1.77 -8.01
CA LEU A 44 -5.22 -2.49 -6.95
C LEU A 44 -5.13 -1.67 -5.67
N ALA A 45 -6.27 -1.50 -4.99
CA ALA A 45 -6.36 -0.81 -3.72
C ALA A 45 -6.97 -1.73 -2.66
N TYR A 46 -6.35 -1.78 -1.49
CA TYR A 46 -6.96 -2.35 -0.30
C TYR A 46 -7.94 -1.32 0.28
N ILE A 47 -9.22 -1.67 0.31
CA ILE A 47 -10.32 -0.83 0.76
C ILE A 47 -10.81 -1.41 2.08
N TRP A 48 -10.95 -0.56 3.10
CA TRP A 48 -11.52 -0.99 4.37
C TRP A 48 -12.94 -1.50 4.18
N ASP A 49 -13.20 -2.74 4.59
CA ASP A 49 -14.47 -3.43 4.47
C ASP A 49 -15.27 -3.47 5.79
N GLY A 50 -14.66 -2.98 6.88
CA GLY A 50 -15.29 -2.86 8.20
C GLY A 50 -16.10 -1.57 8.42
N PRO A 51 -16.64 -1.38 9.64
CA PRO A 51 -17.37 -0.17 10.00
C PRO A 51 -16.50 1.09 9.89
N SER A 52 -17.05 2.16 9.32
CA SER A 52 -16.33 3.45 9.20
C SER A 52 -16.06 4.13 10.54
N THR A 53 -16.75 3.72 11.62
CA THR A 53 -16.52 4.21 12.98
C THR A 53 -15.18 3.78 13.56
N ASP A 54 -14.56 2.75 12.98
CA ASP A 54 -13.29 2.20 13.42
C ASP A 54 -12.11 2.86 12.66
N LEU A 55 -12.41 3.71 11.67
CA LEU A 55 -11.44 4.50 10.94
C LEU A 55 -11.11 5.79 11.70
N VAL A 56 -9.83 6.15 11.68
CA VAL A 56 -9.39 7.47 12.15
C VAL A 56 -9.82 8.53 11.12
N PRO A 57 -10.48 9.62 11.53
CA PRO A 57 -10.83 10.72 10.64
C PRO A 57 -9.62 11.29 9.91
N VAL A 58 -9.81 11.71 8.66
CA VAL A 58 -8.72 12.21 7.81
C VAL A 58 -8.10 13.48 8.40
N GLU A 59 -8.93 14.34 8.99
CA GLU A 59 -8.51 15.52 9.73
C GLU A 59 -7.59 15.24 10.92
N ASP A 60 -7.67 14.02 11.47
CA ASP A 60 -6.85 13.56 12.60
C ASP A 60 -5.65 12.71 12.15
N MET A 61 -5.58 12.35 10.86
CA MET A 61 -4.43 11.66 10.25
C MET A 61 -3.36 12.66 9.81
N SER A 62 -2.47 13.06 10.73
CA SER A 62 -1.23 13.74 10.36
C SER A 62 -0.22 12.72 9.82
N TRP A 63 -0.37 12.29 8.58
CA TRP A 63 0.67 11.52 7.88
C TRP A 63 1.12 12.25 6.62
N SER A 64 2.42 12.25 6.37
CA SER A 64 3.01 12.65 5.11
C SER A 64 3.47 11.39 4.38
N PRO A 65 3.37 11.32 3.04
CA PRO A 65 4.05 10.29 2.26
C PRO A 65 5.56 10.18 2.55
N LEU A 66 6.18 11.26 3.05
CA LEU A 66 7.58 11.27 3.48
C LEU A 66 7.83 10.50 4.77
N ASP A 67 6.82 10.35 5.63
CA ASP A 67 6.95 9.60 6.88
C ASP A 67 7.20 8.14 6.57
N MET A 68 6.53 7.59 5.55
CA MET A 68 6.74 6.22 5.05
C MET A 68 8.16 5.94 4.51
N LEU A 69 8.75 6.88 3.77
CA LEU A 69 10.11 6.72 3.23
C LEU A 69 11.19 6.75 4.31
N ARG A 70 10.86 7.35 5.47
CA ARG A 70 11.74 7.43 6.64
C ARG A 70 11.49 6.31 7.63
N ASP A 71 10.35 5.62 7.54
CA ASP A 71 9.91 4.75 8.62
C ASP A 71 10.49 3.34 8.57
N LYS A 72 10.75 2.81 9.76
CA LYS A 72 11.20 1.43 10.00
C LYS A 72 10.19 0.39 9.52
N TRP A 73 8.97 0.81 9.20
CA TRP A 73 7.87 -0.01 8.71
C TRP A 73 8.16 -0.66 7.34
N LEU A 74 8.59 0.12 6.33
CA LEU A 74 8.92 -0.42 5.01
C LEU A 74 10.14 -1.36 5.10
N SER A 75 11.17 -0.96 5.88
CA SER A 75 12.32 -1.83 6.16
C SER A 75 11.93 -3.10 6.92
N GLY A 76 10.88 -3.07 7.74
CA GLY A 76 10.35 -4.23 8.47
C GLY A 76 9.63 -5.21 7.55
N ILE A 77 8.80 -4.70 6.63
CA ILE A 77 8.13 -5.53 5.61
C ILE A 77 9.17 -6.20 4.71
N LEU A 78 10.14 -5.44 4.20
CA LEU A 78 11.19 -5.99 3.32
C LEU A 78 12.03 -7.08 4.03
N LYS A 79 12.38 -6.87 5.31
CA LYS A 79 13.09 -7.89 6.11
C LYS A 79 12.27 -9.16 6.36
N MET A 80 10.96 -9.03 6.52
CA MET A 80 10.08 -10.20 6.66
C MET A 80 10.03 -11.02 5.37
N VAL A 81 10.00 -10.35 4.22
CA VAL A 81 10.01 -11.01 2.90
C VAL A 81 11.33 -11.72 2.64
N GLU A 82 12.47 -11.10 2.95
CA GLU A 82 13.80 -11.73 2.81
C GLU A 82 13.93 -13.00 3.69
N HIS A 83 13.38 -12.99 4.90
CA HIS A 83 13.46 -14.13 5.82
C HIS A 83 12.61 -15.34 5.41
N GLU A 84 11.52 -15.14 4.65
CA GLU A 84 10.69 -16.23 4.13
C GLU A 84 11.32 -16.90 2.90
N GLU A 85 12.12 -16.17 2.10
CA GLU A 85 12.86 -16.76 0.97
C GLU A 85 14.05 -17.63 1.42
N GLU A 86 14.72 -17.29 2.53
CA GLU A 86 15.82 -18.10 3.07
C GLU A 86 15.36 -19.39 3.79
N ALA A 87 14.07 -19.48 4.13
CA ALA A 87 13.48 -20.63 4.82
C ALA A 87 12.90 -21.71 3.89
N LEU A 88 12.97 -21.51 2.57
CA LEU A 88 12.56 -22.43 1.50
C LEU A 88 13.76 -23.11 0.83
#